data_AF-A0A973CRW5-F1
#
_entry.id   AF-A0A973CRW5-F1
#
_cell.length_a   1.000
_cell.length_b   1.000
_cell.length_c   1.000
_cell.angle_alpha   90.00
_cell.angle_beta   90.00
_cell.angle_gamma   90.00
#
_symmetry.space_group_name_H-M   'P 1'
#
loop_
_entity.id
_entity.type
_entity.pdbx_description
1 polymer ?
#
loop_
_entity_poly.entity_id
_entity_poly.type
_entity_poly.pdbx_seq_one_letter_code
_entity_poly.pdbx_strand_id
1 'polypeptide(L)'
;MDPIERMNLKFSAGAVVVSLVVASPAFSWGVAGGAVLEAVNFHGLRRSAQSLFDGGALGGSSWVGVYGLRMVLLTVGIAALLRAGVHPLGLLLGLSLVMPAVLWHAWRTRPPVDPEAPALAPDDPAWETWDPWLARERDEVDDT
;
A
#
# COMPACT_ATOMS: atom_id res chain seq x y z
N MET A 1 6.98 -4.76 14.55
CA MET A 1 5.94 -4.97 13.52
C MET A 1 4.85 -3.95 13.72
N ASP A 2 4.61 -3.15 12.68
CA ASP A 2 3.60 -2.09 12.64
C ASP A 2 2.18 -2.67 12.87
N PRO A 3 1.24 -1.91 13.49
CA PRO A 3 -0.11 -2.40 13.74
C PRO A 3 -0.86 -2.85 12.48
N ILE A 4 -0.66 -2.17 11.35
CA ILE A 4 -1.31 -2.48 10.07
C ILE A 4 -0.75 -3.78 9.50
N GLU A 5 0.58 -3.96 9.52
CA GLU A 5 1.23 -5.20 9.05
C GLU A 5 0.76 -6.42 9.85
N ARG A 6 0.63 -6.28 11.18
CA ARG A 6 0.11 -7.35 12.04
C ARG A 6 -1.32 -7.70 11.71
N MET A 7 -2.13 -6.69 11.39
CA MET A 7 -3.54 -6.89 11.03
C MET A 7 -3.68 -7.50 9.65
N ASN A 8 -2.87 -7.06 8.69
CA ASN A 8 -2.77 -7.65 7.38
C ASN A 8 -2.43 -9.14 7.46
N LEU A 9 -1.42 -9.53 8.26
CA LEU A 9 -1.11 -10.95 8.49
C LEU A 9 -2.28 -11.75 9.07
N LYS A 10 -3.08 -11.16 9.97
CA LYS A 10 -4.26 -11.83 10.52
C LYS A 10 -5.34 -12.04 9.46
N PHE A 11 -5.62 -11.01 8.64
CA PHE A 11 -6.56 -11.13 7.53
C PHE A 11 -6.08 -12.11 6.47
N SER A 12 -4.79 -12.09 6.14
CA SER A 12 -4.12 -13.06 5.27
C SER A 12 -4.25 -14.48 5.77
N ALA A 13 -3.89 -14.74 7.03
CA ALA A 13 -4.03 -16.07 7.62
C ALA A 13 -5.51 -16.53 7.65
N GLY A 14 -6.42 -15.64 8.04
CA GLY A 14 -7.85 -15.93 8.05
C GLY A 14 -8.41 -16.25 6.67
N ALA A 15 -8.07 -15.46 5.65
CA ALA A 15 -8.50 -15.67 4.28
C ALA A 15 -8.00 -17.00 3.70
N VAL A 16 -6.74 -17.36 3.98
CA VAL A 16 -6.17 -18.65 3.56
C VAL A 16 -6.92 -19.82 4.21
N VAL A 17 -7.12 -19.77 5.53
CA VAL A 17 -7.84 -20.81 6.27
C VAL A 17 -9.28 -20.95 5.75
N VAL A 18 -10.00 -19.84 5.58
CA VAL A 18 -11.35 -19.84 5.03
C VAL A 18 -11.35 -20.45 3.63
N SER A 19 -10.42 -20.03 2.75
CA SER A 19 -10.35 -20.57 1.39
C SER A 19 -10.09 -22.08 1.36
N LEU A 20 -9.25 -22.60 2.26
CA LEU A 20 -8.97 -24.03 2.36
C LEU A 20 -10.22 -24.85 2.75
N VAL A 21 -11.16 -24.24 3.47
CA VAL A 21 -12.41 -24.88 3.89
C VAL A 21 -13.48 -24.80 2.79
N VAL A 22 -13.59 -23.68 2.08
CA VAL A 22 -14.74 -23.39 1.20
C VAL A 22 -14.45 -23.45 -0.30
N ALA A 23 -13.19 -23.52 -0.71
CA ALA A 23 -12.77 -23.43 -2.09
C ALA A 23 -11.80 -24.55 -2.51
N SER A 24 -11.42 -24.57 -3.79
CA SER A 24 -10.50 -25.58 -4.31
C SER A 24 -9.06 -25.38 -3.78
N PRO A 25 -8.23 -26.44 -3.75
CA PRO A 25 -6.83 -26.31 -3.37
C PRO A 25 -6.05 -25.31 -4.24
N ALA A 26 -6.28 -25.32 -5.56
CA ALA A 26 -5.63 -24.39 -6.50
C ALA A 26 -6.01 -22.92 -6.23
N PHE A 27 -7.25 -22.68 -5.80
CA PHE A 27 -7.69 -21.34 -5.38
C PHE A 27 -7.04 -20.92 -4.06
N SER A 28 -7.03 -21.81 -3.08
CA SER A 28 -6.44 -21.53 -1.76
C SER A 28 -4.94 -21.25 -1.83
N TRP A 29 -4.22 -22.01 -2.67
CA TRP A 29 -2.82 -21.72 -2.97
C TRP A 29 -2.64 -20.37 -3.68
N GLY A 30 -3.60 -19.96 -4.52
CA GLY A 30 -3.64 -18.62 -5.10
C GLY A 30 -3.75 -17.56 -4.01
N VAL A 31 -4.71 -17.70 -3.08
CA VAL A 31 -4.90 -16.76 -1.95
C VAL A 31 -3.63 -16.69 -1.10
N ALA A 32 -3.04 -17.83 -0.74
CA ALA A 32 -1.83 -17.89 0.06
C ALA A 32 -0.63 -17.25 -0.65
N GLY A 33 -0.40 -17.57 -1.93
CA GLY A 33 0.67 -16.98 -2.72
C GLY A 33 0.51 -15.48 -2.89
N GLY A 34 -0.72 -15.02 -3.16
CA GLY A 34 -1.04 -13.59 -3.27
C GLY A 34 -0.81 -12.86 -1.96
N ALA A 35 -1.23 -13.43 -0.83
CA ALA A 35 -1.04 -12.85 0.49
C ALA A 35 0.45 -12.74 0.89
N VAL A 36 1.28 -13.72 0.54
CA VAL A 36 2.73 -13.65 0.78
C VAL A 36 3.37 -12.56 -0.07
N LEU A 37 3.06 -12.50 -1.37
CA LEU A 37 3.58 -11.47 -2.27
C LEU A 37 3.16 -10.07 -1.82
N GLU A 38 1.90 -9.90 -1.44
CA GLU A 38 1.37 -8.65 -0.90
C GLU A 38 2.09 -8.26 0.39
N ALA A 39 2.22 -9.17 1.37
CA ALA A 39 2.85 -8.84 2.64
C ALA A 39 4.30 -8.36 2.47
N VAL A 40 5.07 -9.00 1.57
CA VAL A 40 6.44 -8.58 1.25
C VAL A 40 6.44 -7.22 0.53
N ASN A 41 5.57 -7.04 -0.46
CA ASN A 41 5.46 -5.80 -1.23
C ASN A 41 5.03 -4.61 -0.36
N PHE A 42 4.04 -4.83 0.52
CA PHE A 42 3.51 -3.83 1.44
C PHE A 42 4.53 -3.45 2.50
N HIS A 43 5.25 -4.41 3.09
CA HIS A 43 6.33 -4.12 4.04
C HIS A 43 7.39 -3.19 3.42
N GLY A 44 7.80 -3.49 2.19
CA GLY A 44 8.71 -2.62 1.43
C GLY A 44 8.11 -1.23 1.19
N LEU A 45 6.85 -1.14 0.75
CA LEU A 45 6.16 0.14 0.53
C LEU A 45 6.08 0.98 1.80
N ARG A 46 5.74 0.35 2.93
CA ARG A 46 5.55 1.02 4.21
C ARG A 46 6.86 1.59 4.73
N ARG A 47 7.92 0.79 4.71
CA ARG A 47 9.28 1.22 5.11
C ARG A 47 9.77 2.37 4.24
N SER A 48 9.56 2.27 2.93
CA SER A 48 9.82 3.35 1.99
C SER A 48 9.04 4.61 2.38
N ALA A 49 7.71 4.53 2.47
CA ALA A 49 6.88 5.69 2.80
C ALA A 49 7.29 6.36 4.12
N GLN A 50 7.62 5.59 5.15
CA GLN A 50 8.14 6.13 6.42
C GLN A 50 9.46 6.91 6.20
N SER A 51 10.41 6.35 5.45
CA SER A 51 11.66 7.06 5.12
C SER A 51 11.42 8.38 4.38
N LEU A 52 10.41 8.44 3.51
CA LEU A 52 10.04 9.66 2.79
C LEU A 52 9.50 10.74 3.75
N PHE A 53 8.59 10.36 4.64
CA PHE A 53 7.98 11.29 5.59
C PHE A 53 8.91 11.70 6.74
N ASP A 54 9.88 10.86 7.10
CA ASP A 54 10.90 11.15 8.13
C ASP A 54 12.06 12.01 7.59
N GLY A 55 11.97 12.52 6.35
CA GLY A 55 13.00 13.37 5.73
C GLY A 55 14.27 12.61 5.28
N GLY A 56 14.24 11.28 5.33
CA GLY A 56 15.31 10.41 4.82
C GLY A 56 15.25 10.28 3.31
N ALA A 57 15.48 11.37 2.58
CA ALA A 57 15.49 11.35 1.13
C ALA A 57 16.81 10.72 0.62
N LEU A 58 16.75 9.44 0.26
CA LEU A 58 17.67 8.88 -0.74
C LEU A 58 17.39 9.65 -2.05
N GLY A 59 18.42 10.18 -2.72
CA GLY A 59 18.26 10.96 -3.95
C GLY A 59 17.34 10.28 -4.98
N GLY A 60 16.54 11.08 -5.70
CA GLY A 60 15.39 10.61 -6.49
C GLY A 60 15.65 9.45 -7.45
N SER A 61 16.86 9.28 -7.98
CA SER A 61 17.22 8.17 -8.89
C SER A 61 17.31 6.81 -8.17
N SER A 62 17.80 6.77 -6.93
CA SER A 62 17.95 5.52 -6.17
C SER A 62 16.59 4.98 -5.72
N TRP A 63 15.65 5.88 -5.43
CA TRP A 63 14.28 5.53 -5.07
C TRP A 63 13.53 4.84 -6.23
N VAL A 64 13.62 5.40 -7.43
CA VAL A 64 13.01 4.82 -8.64
C VAL A 64 13.56 3.43 -8.92
N GLY A 65 14.87 3.22 -8.74
CA GLY A 65 15.51 1.91 -8.90
C GLY A 65 14.96 0.85 -7.93
N VAL A 66 14.86 1.17 -6.65
CA VAL A 66 14.31 0.25 -5.64
C VAL A 66 12.84 -0.08 -5.92
N TYR A 67 12.04 0.93 -6.27
CA TYR A 67 10.63 0.73 -6.62
C TYR A 67 10.48 -0.13 -7.88
N GLY A 68 11.27 0.15 -8.93
CA GLY A 68 11.28 -0.62 -10.17
C GLY A 68 11.66 -2.08 -9.93
N LEU A 69 12.71 -2.33 -9.15
CA LEU A 69 13.11 -3.69 -8.77
C LEU A 69 11.97 -4.43 -8.06
N ARG A 70 11.27 -3.76 -7.13
CA ARG A 70 10.12 -4.36 -6.44
C ARG A 70 9.00 -4.73 -7.41
N MET A 71 8.66 -3.85 -8.36
CA MET A 71 7.63 -4.14 -9.36
C MET A 71 8.02 -5.32 -10.26
N VAL A 72 9.30 -5.41 -10.65
CA VAL A 72 9.82 -6.56 -11.40
C VAL A 72 9.71 -7.84 -10.57
N LEU A 73 10.15 -7.83 -9.31
CA LEU A 73 10.07 -8.99 -8.41
C LEU A 73 8.62 -9.44 -8.18
N LEU A 74 7.69 -8.48 -7.98
CA LEU A 74 6.27 -8.78 -7.83
C LEU A 74 5.69 -9.41 -9.11
N THR A 75 6.01 -8.84 -10.27
CA THR A 75 5.57 -9.36 -11.58
C THR A 75 6.10 -10.76 -11.83
N VAL A 76 7.38 -11.01 -11.55
CA VAL A 76 8.01 -12.33 -11.67
C VAL A 76 7.36 -13.31 -10.70
N GLY A 77 7.10 -12.92 -9.46
CA GLY A 77 6.41 -13.75 -8.46
C GLY A 77 5.00 -14.16 -8.90
N ILE A 78 4.22 -13.20 -9.40
CA ILE A 78 2.89 -13.44 -9.97
C ILE A 78 2.99 -14.40 -11.15
N ALA A 79 3.89 -14.15 -12.10
CA ALA A 79 4.06 -14.99 -13.28
C ALA A 79 4.51 -16.42 -12.94
N ALA A 80 5.39 -16.58 -11.95
CA ALA A 80 5.84 -17.89 -11.47
C ALA A 80 4.69 -18.68 -10.83
N LEU A 81 3.88 -18.02 -10.00
CA LEU A 81 2.68 -18.60 -9.40
C LEU A 81 1.68 -19.05 -10.48
N LEU A 82 1.34 -18.17 -11.43
CA LEU A 82 0.43 -18.53 -12.52
C LEU A 82 0.95 -19.70 -13.35
N ARG A 83 2.27 -19.75 -13.62
CA ARG A 83 2.90 -20.91 -14.28
C ARG A 83 2.84 -22.19 -13.46
N ALA A 84 2.86 -22.10 -12.14
CA ALA A 84 2.68 -23.23 -11.24
C ALA A 84 1.21 -23.70 -11.13
N GLY A 85 0.27 -23.03 -11.82
CA GLY A 85 -1.13 -23.46 -11.92
C GLY A 85 -2.03 -22.97 -10.79
N VAL A 86 -1.60 -21.98 -9.99
CA VAL A 86 -2.54 -21.36 -9.03
C VAL A 86 -3.64 -20.58 -9.73
N HIS A 87 -4.81 -20.54 -9.09
CA HIS A 87 -5.98 -19.89 -9.63
C HIS A 87 -5.80 -18.35 -9.66
N PRO A 88 -5.97 -17.69 -10.82
CA PRO A 88 -5.79 -16.23 -10.94
C PRO A 88 -6.66 -15.42 -9.99
N LEU A 89 -7.93 -15.80 -9.79
CA LEU A 89 -8.82 -15.11 -8.85
C LEU A 89 -8.36 -15.26 -7.39
N GLY A 90 -7.83 -16.41 -7.00
CA GLY A 90 -7.30 -16.60 -5.66
C GLY A 90 -6.08 -15.70 -5.44
N LEU A 91 -5.19 -15.64 -6.44
CA LEU A 91 -4.02 -14.76 -6.44
C LEU A 91 -4.40 -13.30 -6.31
N LEU A 92 -5.37 -12.84 -7.11
CA LEU A 92 -5.89 -11.46 -7.06
C LEU A 92 -6.44 -11.13 -5.67
N LEU A 93 -7.25 -12.02 -5.09
CA LEU A 93 -7.81 -11.82 -3.77
C LEU A 93 -6.71 -11.75 -2.70
N GLY A 94 -5.75 -12.67 -2.73
CA GLY A 94 -4.59 -12.65 -1.83
C GLY A 94 -3.81 -11.34 -1.93
N LEU A 95 -3.57 -10.84 -3.15
CA LEU A 95 -2.87 -9.58 -3.39
C LEU A 95 -3.63 -8.34 -2.85
N SER A 96 -4.94 -8.46 -2.68
CA SER A 96 -5.81 -7.36 -2.23
C SER A 96 -6.00 -7.29 -0.72
N LEU A 97 -5.50 -8.26 0.07
CA LEU A 97 -5.78 -8.37 1.51
C LEU A 97 -5.22 -7.22 2.35
N VAL A 98 -4.28 -6.45 1.82
CA VAL A 98 -3.82 -5.21 2.43
C VAL A 98 -4.94 -4.17 2.58
N MET A 99 -5.86 -4.12 1.62
CA MET A 99 -6.90 -3.10 1.56
C MET A 99 -7.83 -3.12 2.77
N PRO A 100 -8.45 -4.27 3.14
CA PRO A 100 -9.26 -4.32 4.35
C PRO A 100 -8.46 -4.02 5.62
N ALA A 101 -7.17 -4.38 5.70
CA ALA A 101 -6.33 -4.04 6.85
C ALA A 101 -6.14 -2.52 6.99
N VAL A 102 -5.84 -1.83 5.89
CA VAL A 102 -5.66 -0.38 5.85
C VAL A 102 -6.98 0.33 6.17
N LEU A 103 -8.08 -0.08 5.53
CA LEU A 103 -9.40 0.53 5.76
C LEU A 103 -9.87 0.37 7.20
N TRP A 104 -9.71 -0.83 7.77
CA TRP A 104 -10.07 -1.08 9.16
C TRP A 104 -9.22 -0.24 10.12
N HIS A 105 -7.90 -0.17 9.87
CA HIS A 105 -7.03 0.65 10.70
C HIS A 105 -7.42 2.13 10.62
N ALA A 106 -7.56 2.68 9.42
CA ALA A 106 -7.94 4.08 9.21
C ALA A 106 -9.29 4.41 9.88
N TRP A 107 -10.27 3.52 9.77
CA TRP A 107 -11.55 3.69 10.46
C TRP A 107 -11.41 3.69 11.99
N ARG A 108 -10.54 2.83 12.54
CA ARG A 108 -10.28 2.73 13.99
C ARG A 108 -9.47 3.89 14.55
N THR A 109 -8.60 4.51 13.73
CA THR A 109 -7.71 5.59 14.15
C THR A 109 -8.12 6.97 13.64
N ARG A 110 -9.31 7.07 13.04
CA ARG A 110 -9.85 8.35 12.57
C ARG A 110 -9.81 9.39 13.69
N PRO A 111 -9.29 10.61 13.44
CA PRO A 111 -9.42 11.72 14.38
C PRO A 111 -10.90 11.99 14.67
N PRO A 112 -11.24 12.51 15.86
CA PRO A 112 -12.55 13.12 16.07
C PRO A 112 -12.80 14.16 14.98
N VAL A 113 -14.00 14.16 14.39
CA VAL A 113 -14.41 15.27 13.53
C VAL A 113 -14.62 16.45 14.47
N ASP A 114 -13.73 17.44 14.39
CA ASP A 114 -13.85 18.68 15.12
C ASP A 114 -14.84 19.59 14.35
N PRO A 115 -16.04 19.86 14.90
CA PRO A 115 -17.02 20.73 14.24
C PRO A 115 -16.60 22.20 14.25
N GLU A 116 -15.62 22.57 15.09
CA GLU A 116 -15.05 23.92 15.15
C GLU A 116 -13.74 24.04 14.37
N ALA A 117 -13.27 22.95 13.75
CA ALA A 117 -12.12 23.00 12.87
C ALA A 117 -12.40 24.06 11.79
N PRO A 118 -11.55 25.09 11.66
CA PRO A 118 -11.76 26.14 10.68
C PRO A 118 -11.72 25.50 9.30
N ALA A 119 -12.89 25.40 8.67
CA ALA A 119 -12.96 25.12 7.26
C ALA A 119 -12.37 26.35 6.55
N LEU A 120 -11.27 26.15 5.83
CA LEU A 120 -10.77 27.18 4.92
C LEU A 120 -11.91 27.55 3.98
N ALA A 121 -12.08 28.85 3.73
CA ALA A 121 -13.07 29.32 2.78
C ALA A 121 -12.83 28.64 1.41
N PRO A 122 -13.87 28.37 0.60
CA PRO A 122 -13.70 27.70 -0.68
C PRO A 122 -12.72 28.41 -1.64
N ASP A 123 -12.51 29.71 -1.43
CA ASP A 123 -11.64 30.61 -2.17
C ASP A 123 -10.36 30.99 -1.40
N ASP A 124 -10.05 30.31 -0.30
CA ASP A 124 -8.86 30.60 0.51
C ASP A 124 -7.57 30.20 -0.25
N PRO A 125 -6.64 31.13 -0.52
CA PRO A 125 -5.38 30.82 -1.20
C PRO A 125 -4.50 29.84 -0.39
N ALA A 126 -4.77 29.64 0.89
CA ALA A 126 -4.13 28.59 1.67
C ALA A 126 -4.39 27.18 1.08
N TRP A 127 -5.50 26.94 0.37
CA TRP A 127 -5.73 25.68 -0.36
C TRP A 127 -4.61 25.38 -1.35
N GLU A 128 -4.09 26.41 -2.02
CA GLU A 128 -2.97 26.27 -2.95
C GLU A 128 -1.65 25.92 -2.25
N THR A 129 -1.54 26.18 -0.94
CA THR A 129 -0.36 25.83 -0.14
C THR A 129 -0.29 24.33 0.15
N TRP A 130 -1.45 23.66 0.18
CA TRP A 130 -1.55 22.22 0.39
C TRP A 130 -1.58 21.43 -0.92
N ASP A 131 -1.51 22.11 -2.08
CA ASP A 131 -1.40 21.45 -3.37
C ASP A 131 0.07 21.09 -3.65
N PRO A 132 0.45 19.80 -3.53
CA PRO A 132 1.82 19.37 -3.73
C PRO A 132 2.30 19.52 -5.19
N TRP A 133 1.40 19.76 -6.14
CA TRP A 133 1.74 19.99 -7.54
C TRP A 133 2.11 21.46 -7.81
N LEU A 134 1.45 22.40 -7.13
CA LEU A 134 1.76 23.84 -7.19
C LEU A 134 2.93 24.26 -6.27
N ALA A 135 3.32 23.41 -5.33
CA ALA A 135 4.48 23.66 -4.48
C ALA A 135 5.81 23.65 -5.27
N ARG A 136 5.95 22.75 -6.27
CA ARG A 136 7.19 22.66 -7.08
C ARG A 136 7.41 23.84 -8.01
N GLU A 137 6.33 24.40 -8.56
CA GLU A 137 6.43 25.55 -9.48
C GLU A 137 6.93 26.81 -8.77
N ARG A 138 6.78 26.91 -7.44
CA ARG A 138 7.29 28.04 -6.64
C ARG A 138 8.80 27.94 -6.39
N ASP A 139 9.30 26.75 -6.11
CA ASP A 139 10.75 26.52 -5.93
C ASP A 139 11.54 26.87 -7.21
N GLU A 140 10.94 26.70 -8.39
CA GLU A 140 11.56 27.06 -9.68
C GLU A 140 11.55 28.58 -9.96
N VAL A 141 10.62 29.34 -9.37
CA VAL A 141 10.48 30.79 -9.57
C VAL A 141 11.35 31.60 -8.61
N ASP A 142 11.57 31.11 -7.39
CA ASP A 142 12.44 31.78 -6.40
C ASP A 142 13.94 31.59 -6.69
N ASP A 143 14.32 30.67 -7.57
CA ASP A 143 15.70 30.39 -8.01
C ASP A 143 16.11 31.12 -9.32
N THR A 144 15.27 32.02 -9.87
CA THR A 144 15.56 32.86 -11.06
C THR A 144 15.60 34.35 -10.76
#